data_AF-A0A7Y7C9F4-F1
#
_entry.id   AF-A0A7Y7C9F4-F1
#
_cell.length_a   1.000
_cell.length_b   1.000
_cell.length_c   1.000
_cell.angle_alpha   90.00
_cell.angle_beta   90.00
_cell.angle_gamma   90.00
#
_symmetry.space_group_name_H-M   'P 1'
#
loop_
_entity.id
_entity.type
_entity.pdbx_description
1 polymer ?
#
loop_
_entity_poly.entity_id
_entity_poly.type
_entity_poly.pdbx_seq_one_letter_code
_entity_poly.pdbx_strand_id
1 'polypeptide(L)'
;METPPREQMGSYITGAPMPTQDEKTMGLIAHMGTILANFVGLGFAVPLVLMLTKGKESSFVREHSVESLNFQITLFIAGLVGVATSCIGIGLVLLPIVGILALVFGIIGGLKANEGQLYKYPFAIRLVK
;
A
#
# COMPACT_ATOMS: atom_id res chain seq x y z
N MET A 1 27.46 27.10 -5.72
CA MET A 1 27.23 25.71 -5.32
C MET A 1 25.91 25.70 -4.57
N GLU A 2 24.82 25.30 -5.23
CA GLU A 2 23.52 25.21 -4.56
C GLU A 2 23.53 23.99 -3.64
N THR A 3 23.19 24.17 -2.38
CA THR A 3 23.08 23.07 -1.43
C THR A 3 21.98 22.12 -1.91
N PRO A 4 22.24 20.81 -2.03
CA PRO A 4 21.22 19.86 -2.45
C PRO A 4 20.04 19.89 -1.46
N PRO A 5 18.79 19.75 -1.94
CA PRO A 5 17.62 19.64 -1.07
C PRO A 5 17.84 18.63 0.07
N ARG A 6 17.31 18.94 1.26
CA ARG A 6 17.50 18.10 2.48
C ARG A 6 17.12 16.63 2.28
N GLU A 7 16.21 16.34 1.36
CA GLU A 7 15.81 14.97 0.98
C GLU A 7 16.96 14.19 0.34
N GLN A 8 17.77 14.84 -0.50
CA GLN A 8 18.96 14.24 -1.12
C GLN A 8 20.04 13.96 -0.07
N MET A 9 20.18 14.82 0.95
CA MET A 9 21.13 14.59 2.05
C MET A 9 20.92 13.27 2.80
N GLY A 10 19.67 12.81 2.94
CA GLY A 10 19.37 11.54 3.60
C GLY A 10 19.77 10.30 2.79
N SER A 11 19.70 10.37 1.45
CA SER A 11 20.04 9.23 0.58
C SER A 11 21.55 9.03 0.43
N TYR A 12 22.34 10.11 0.52
CA TYR A 12 23.81 10.01 0.50
C TYR A 12 24.35 9.27 1.73
N ILE A 13 23.60 9.22 2.85
CA ILE A 13 24.02 8.56 4.10
C ILE A 13 23.75 7.04 4.08
N THR A 14 22.71 6.58 3.37
CA THR A 14 22.32 5.16 3.34
C THR A 14 22.75 4.41 2.08
N GLY A 15 23.26 5.11 1.06
CA GLY A 15 23.77 4.51 -0.18
C GLY A 15 22.70 3.98 -1.14
N ALA A 16 21.41 4.05 -0.78
CA ALA A 16 20.33 3.75 -1.70
C ALA A 16 20.00 5.00 -2.55
N PRO A 17 19.95 4.90 -3.89
CA PRO A 17 19.55 6.02 -4.73
C PRO A 17 18.14 6.48 -4.35
N MET A 18 17.88 7.79 -4.38
CA MET A 18 16.53 8.28 -4.19
C MET A 18 15.60 7.72 -5.27
N PRO A 19 14.36 7.32 -4.91
CA PRO A 19 13.41 6.82 -5.89
C PRO A 19 13.09 7.90 -6.92
N THR A 20 13.09 7.49 -8.19
CA THR A 20 12.70 8.28 -9.35
C THR A 20 11.20 8.65 -9.27
N GLN A 21 10.77 9.63 -10.06
CA GLN A 21 9.35 10.00 -10.13
C GLN A 21 8.46 8.87 -10.62
N ASP A 22 8.96 8.03 -11.53
CA ASP A 22 8.23 6.85 -12.02
C ASP A 22 8.05 5.81 -10.90
N GLU A 23 9.08 5.55 -10.09
CA GLU A 23 9.00 4.65 -8.95
C GLU A 23 8.05 5.18 -7.86
N LYS A 24 8.08 6.49 -7.58
CA LYS A 24 7.12 7.16 -6.69
C LYS A 24 5.68 6.99 -7.19
N THR A 25 5.46 7.17 -8.49
CA THR A 25 4.16 6.99 -9.14
C THR A 25 3.69 5.54 -9.04
N MET A 26 4.56 4.56 -9.28
CA MET A 26 4.23 3.15 -9.12
C MET A 26 3.92 2.81 -7.65
N GLY A 27 4.68 3.34 -6.69
CA GLY A 27 4.38 3.20 -5.27
C GLY A 27 3.02 3.79 -4.89
N LEU A 28 2.70 4.99 -5.39
CA LEU A 28 1.38 5.63 -5.24
C LEU A 28 0.27 4.72 -5.77
N ILE A 29 0.43 4.17 -6.99
CA ILE A 29 -0.55 3.27 -7.62
C ILE A 29 -0.72 1.98 -6.81
N ALA A 30 0.36 1.43 -6.23
CA ALA A 30 0.29 0.23 -5.40
C ALA A 30 -0.65 0.40 -4.20
N HIS A 31 -0.82 1.62 -3.69
CA HIS A 31 -1.74 1.94 -2.61
C HIS A 31 -3.09 2.46 -3.13
N MET A 32 -3.10 3.51 -3.95
CA MET A 32 -4.34 4.16 -4.39
C MET A 32 -5.15 3.33 -5.39
N GLY A 33 -4.49 2.55 -6.26
CA GLY A 33 -5.19 1.70 -7.22
C GLY A 33 -6.03 0.62 -6.53
N THR A 34 -5.69 0.26 -5.29
CA THR A 34 -6.48 -0.68 -4.48
C THR A 34 -7.87 -0.14 -4.13
N ILE A 35 -8.04 1.19 -4.02
CA ILE A 35 -9.33 1.81 -3.67
C ILE A 35 -10.36 1.48 -4.74
N LEU A 36 -10.01 1.66 -6.01
CA LEU A 36 -10.88 1.33 -7.14
C LEU A 36 -11.07 -0.18 -7.28
N ALA A 37 -9.99 -0.95 -7.15
CA ALA A 37 -10.05 -2.41 -7.28
C ALA A 37 -10.88 -3.07 -6.16
N ASN A 38 -10.96 -2.46 -4.98
CA ASN A 38 -11.78 -2.93 -3.87
C ASN A 38 -13.30 -2.88 -4.17
N PHE A 39 -13.78 -1.97 -5.02
CA PHE A 39 -15.19 -1.96 -5.42
C PHE A 39 -15.63 -3.21 -6.21
N VAL A 40 -14.66 -3.91 -6.81
CA VAL A 40 -14.89 -5.17 -7.54
C VAL A 40 -14.40 -6.38 -6.73
N GLY A 41 -14.02 -6.17 -5.46
CA GLY A 41 -13.52 -7.23 -4.57
C GLY A 41 -12.11 -7.73 -4.88
N LEU A 42 -11.34 -7.01 -5.71
CA LEU A 42 -10.00 -7.40 -6.17
C LEU A 42 -8.91 -6.40 -5.73
N GLY A 43 -9.05 -5.80 -4.53
CA GLY A 43 -8.11 -4.80 -4.01
C GLY A 43 -6.64 -5.22 -4.02
N PHE A 44 -6.37 -6.51 -3.82
CA PHE A 44 -5.02 -7.08 -3.83
C PHE A 44 -4.40 -7.20 -5.23
N ALA A 45 -5.20 -7.14 -6.31
CA ALA A 45 -4.72 -7.39 -7.67
C ALA A 45 -3.71 -6.32 -8.14
N VAL A 46 -3.97 -5.05 -7.82
CA VAL A 46 -3.08 -3.94 -8.22
C VAL A 46 -1.67 -4.08 -7.63
N PRO A 47 -1.49 -4.19 -6.31
CA PRO A 47 -0.16 -4.35 -5.73
C PRO A 47 0.48 -5.69 -6.10
N LEU A 48 -0.30 -6.75 -6.32
CA LEU A 48 0.22 -8.03 -6.82
C LEU A 48 0.83 -7.88 -8.22
N VAL A 49 0.12 -7.24 -9.15
CA VAL A 49 0.62 -7.00 -10.52
C VAL A 49 1.87 -6.13 -10.49
N LEU A 50 1.87 -5.05 -9.71
CA LEU A 50 3.06 -4.17 -9.60
C LEU A 50 4.26 -4.90 -8.97
N MET A 51 4.04 -5.71 -7.94
CA MET A 51 5.09 -6.52 -7.34
C MET A 51 5.72 -7.47 -8.37
N LEU A 52 4.90 -8.13 -9.19
CA LEU A 52 5.38 -9.12 -10.16
C LEU A 52 6.05 -8.50 -11.39
N THR A 53 5.59 -7.33 -11.83
CA THR A 53 6.06 -6.67 -13.05
C THR A 53 7.19 -5.68 -12.78
N LYS A 54 7.14 -4.92 -11.68
CA LYS A 54 8.06 -3.82 -11.36
C LYS A 54 8.88 -4.04 -10.09
N GLY A 55 8.47 -4.96 -9.23
CA GLY A 55 9.18 -5.25 -7.98
C GLY A 55 10.59 -5.85 -8.15
N LYS A 56 10.92 -6.42 -9.32
CA LYS A 56 12.29 -6.88 -9.61
C LYS A 56 13.21 -5.75 -10.10
N GLU A 57 12.62 -4.68 -10.65
CA GLU A 57 13.33 -3.54 -11.22
C GLU A 57 13.62 -2.48 -10.16
N SER A 58 12.75 -2.35 -9.15
CA SER A 58 12.87 -1.34 -8.10
C SER A 58 12.54 -1.92 -6.73
N SER A 59 13.49 -1.77 -5.79
CA SER A 59 13.27 -2.11 -4.38
C SER A 59 12.19 -1.21 -3.76
N PHE A 60 12.15 0.07 -4.12
CA PHE A 60 11.14 1.00 -3.63
C PHE A 60 9.73 0.56 -4.05
N VAL A 61 9.53 0.26 -5.34
CA VAL A 61 8.23 -0.22 -5.85
C VAL A 61 7.87 -1.55 -5.21
N ARG A 62 8.84 -2.45 -5.01
CA ARG A 62 8.59 -3.74 -4.36
C ARG A 62 8.11 -3.57 -2.92
N GLU A 63 8.78 -2.76 -2.11
CA GLU A 63 8.43 -2.55 -0.71
C GLU A 63 6.99 -2.01 -0.58
N HIS A 64 6.63 -1.00 -1.36
CA HIS A 64 5.26 -0.47 -1.39
C HIS A 64 4.23 -1.49 -1.89
N SER A 65 4.57 -2.25 -2.94
CA SER A 65 3.68 -3.27 -3.50
C SER A 65 3.46 -4.43 -2.53
N VAL A 66 4.51 -4.95 -1.89
CA VAL A 66 4.41 -6.04 -0.91
C VAL A 66 3.61 -5.61 0.32
N GLU A 67 3.89 -4.43 0.85
CA GLU A 67 3.22 -3.91 2.03
C GLU A 67 1.74 -3.60 1.75
N SER A 68 1.42 -3.02 0.58
CA SER A 68 0.03 -2.84 0.13
C SER A 68 -0.69 -4.16 -0.12
N LEU A 69 -0.02 -5.15 -0.73
CA LEU A 69 -0.59 -6.48 -0.95
C LEU A 69 -0.96 -7.15 0.38
N ASN A 70 -0.04 -7.15 1.34
CA ASN A 70 -0.26 -7.70 2.68
C ASN A 70 -1.44 -7.01 3.40
N PHE A 71 -1.55 -5.70 3.28
CA PHE A 71 -2.67 -4.94 3.84
C PHE A 71 -4.00 -5.30 3.17
N GLN A 72 -4.04 -5.40 1.83
CA GLN A 72 -5.26 -5.79 1.11
C GLN A 72 -5.71 -7.21 1.44
N ILE A 73 -4.77 -8.16 1.61
CA ILE A 73 -5.11 -9.50 2.09
C ILE A 73 -5.70 -9.45 3.50
N THR A 74 -5.13 -8.62 4.38
CA THR A 74 -5.63 -8.43 5.76
C THR A 74 -7.07 -7.90 5.75
N LEU A 75 -7.35 -6.87 4.95
CA LEU A 75 -8.69 -6.31 4.80
C LEU A 75 -9.66 -7.29 4.15
N PHE A 76 -9.20 -8.07 3.18
CA PHE A 76 -10.01 -9.09 2.53
C PHE A 76 -10.48 -10.16 3.53
N ILE A 77 -9.56 -10.65 4.38
CA ILE A 77 -9.91 -11.59 5.46
C ILE A 77 -10.90 -10.95 6.44
N ALA A 78 -10.64 -9.71 6.87
CA ALA A 78 -11.56 -8.98 7.76
C ALA A 78 -12.95 -8.78 7.12
N GLY A 79 -13.00 -8.53 5.81
CA GLY A 79 -14.22 -8.44 5.02
C GLY A 79 -14.99 -9.75 4.97
N LEU A 80 -14.31 -10.88 4.75
CA LEU A 80 -14.95 -12.21 4.78
C LEU A 80 -15.55 -12.53 6.17
N VAL A 81 -14.83 -12.20 7.24
CA VAL A 81 -15.35 -12.32 8.62
C VAL A 81 -16.55 -11.40 8.83
N GLY A 82 -16.50 -10.18 8.31
CA GLY A 82 -17.64 -9.25 8.30
C GLY A 82 -18.86 -9.87 7.64
N VAL A 83 -18.72 -10.37 6.41
CA VAL A 83 -19.81 -11.03 5.69
C VAL A 83 -20.37 -12.23 6.46
N ALA A 84 -19.49 -13.10 6.99
CA ALA A 84 -19.91 -14.28 7.74
C ALA A 84 -20.69 -13.94 9.03
N THR A 85 -20.32 -12.84 9.69
CA THR A 85 -20.99 -12.38 10.92
C THR A 85 -22.13 -11.40 10.68
N SER A 86 -22.46 -11.08 9.43
CA SER A 86 -23.61 -10.23 9.09
C SER A 86 -24.95 -10.86 9.47
N CYS A 87 -25.06 -12.19 9.48
CA CYS A 87 -26.30 -12.88 9.85
C CYS A 87 -26.75 -12.61 11.30
N ILE A 88 -25.80 -12.25 12.18
CA ILE A 88 -26.02 -11.88 13.58
C ILE A 88 -25.84 -10.38 13.84
N GLY A 89 -25.79 -9.56 12.77
CA GLY A 89 -25.73 -8.10 12.84
C GLY A 89 -24.34 -7.49 13.04
N ILE A 90 -23.35 -8.23 13.52
CA ILE A 90 -21.98 -7.72 13.78
C ILE A 90 -21.33 -7.23 12.47
N GLY A 91 -21.51 -7.98 11.39
CA GLY A 91 -20.98 -7.65 10.07
C GLY A 91 -21.42 -6.28 9.55
N LEU A 92 -22.62 -5.81 9.92
CA LEU A 92 -23.15 -4.52 9.50
C LEU A 92 -22.34 -3.33 10.02
N VAL A 93 -21.66 -3.49 11.16
CA VAL A 93 -20.75 -2.49 11.73
C VAL A 93 -19.31 -2.74 11.29
N LEU A 94 -18.89 -4.00 11.19
CA LEU A 94 -17.52 -4.34 10.83
C LEU A 94 -17.17 -3.98 9.38
N LEU A 95 -18.05 -4.25 8.42
CA LEU A 95 -17.82 -3.97 7.00
C LEU A 95 -17.55 -2.49 6.68
N PRO A 96 -18.34 -1.51 7.17
CA PRO A 96 -18.03 -0.10 6.94
C PRO A 96 -16.72 0.32 7.60
N ILE A 97 -16.38 -0.22 8.78
CA ILE A 97 -15.07 0.05 9.42
C ILE A 97 -13.92 -0.43 8.52
N VAL A 98 -14.00 -1.66 8.00
CA VAL A 98 -13.00 -2.21 7.07
C VAL A 98 -12.86 -1.31 5.83
N GLY A 99 -13.99 -0.87 5.26
CA GLY A 99 -13.98 0.04 4.10
C GLY A 99 -13.33 1.40 4.39
N ILE A 100 -13.60 1.99 5.56
CA ILE A 100 -12.98 3.25 6.00
C ILE A 100 -11.47 3.06 6.20
N LEU A 101 -11.04 1.99 6.87
CA LEU A 101 -9.62 1.70 7.06
C LEU A 101 -8.89 1.50 5.72
N ALA A 102 -9.53 0.80 4.78
CA ALA A 102 -8.99 0.61 3.43
C ALA A 102 -8.77 1.94 2.71
N LEU A 103 -9.74 2.85 2.78
CA LEU A 103 -9.67 4.17 2.16
C LEU A 103 -8.59 5.04 2.82
N VAL A 104 -8.66 5.21 4.14
CA VAL A 104 -7.76 6.11 4.89
C VAL A 104 -6.32 5.68 4.75
N PHE A 105 -6.03 4.40 5.03
CA PHE A 105 -4.66 3.93 4.96
C PHE A 105 -4.14 3.78 3.53
N GLY A 106 -5.00 3.48 2.56
CA GLY A 106 -4.64 3.50 1.13
C GLY A 106 -4.21 4.89 0.68
N ILE A 107 -4.91 5.95 1.11
CA ILE A 107 -4.51 7.34 0.83
C ILE A 107 -3.19 7.69 1.51
N ILE A 108 -3.03 7.38 2.79
CA ILE A 108 -1.79 7.69 3.54
C ILE A 108 -0.58 6.98 2.91
N GLY A 109 -0.72 5.69 2.59
CA GLY A 109 0.35 4.93 1.94
C GLY A 109 0.71 5.50 0.57
N GLY A 110 -0.29 5.93 -0.20
CA GLY A 110 -0.07 6.61 -1.48
C GLY A 110 0.67 7.94 -1.33
N LEU A 111 0.25 8.80 -0.41
CA LEU A 111 0.90 10.08 -0.14
C LEU A 111 2.37 9.88 0.29
N LYS A 112 2.62 8.91 1.16
CA LYS A 112 3.98 8.57 1.60
C LYS A 112 4.85 8.06 0.45
N ALA A 113 4.30 7.23 -0.43
CA ALA A 113 4.99 6.79 -1.63
C ALA A 113 5.34 7.97 -2.56
N ASN A 114 4.43 8.94 -2.72
CA ASN A 114 4.66 10.15 -3.50
C ASN A 114 5.75 11.06 -2.90
N GLU A 115 5.86 11.09 -1.57
CA GLU A 115 6.98 11.75 -0.86
C GLU A 115 8.31 10.98 -1.02
N GLY A 116 8.30 9.78 -1.60
CA GLY A 116 9.48 8.91 -1.67
C GLY A 116 9.82 8.23 -0.34
N GLN A 117 8.86 8.16 0.58
CA GLN A 117 9.02 7.53 1.88
C GLN A 117 8.37 6.15 1.89
N LEU A 118 9.10 5.16 2.38
CA LEU A 118 8.52 3.85 2.66
C LEU A 118 7.45 3.97 3.75
N TYR A 119 6.31 3.33 3.51
CA TYR A 119 5.20 3.32 4.45
C TYR A 119 4.89 1.89 4.86
N LYS A 120 4.79 1.66 6.18
CA LYS A 120 4.33 0.39 6.75
C LYS A 120 2.98 0.60 7.39
N TYR A 121 2.02 -0.23 7.03
CA TYR A 121 0.71 -0.18 7.65
C TYR A 121 0.82 -0.60 9.11
N PRO A 122 0.11 0.08 10.02
CA PRO A 122 0.10 -0.29 11.44
C PRO A 122 -0.56 -1.66 11.65
N PHE A 123 -1.51 -2.02 10.80
CA PHE A 123 -2.28 -3.26 10.89
C PHE A 123 -2.26 -4.01 9.55
N ALA A 124 -1.23 -4.83 9.33
CA ALA A 124 -1.13 -5.70 8.16
C ALA A 124 -0.46 -7.03 8.53
N ILE A 125 -1.04 -8.14 8.07
CA ILE A 125 -0.47 -9.48 8.15
C ILE A 125 0.59 -9.60 7.05
N ARG A 126 1.86 -9.70 7.43
CA ARG A 126 2.99 -9.77 6.49
C ARG A 126 3.24 -11.19 5.99
N LEU A 127 2.43 -11.63 5.03
CA LEU A 127 2.53 -12.96 4.42
C LEU A 127 3.59 -13.00 3.31
N VAL A 128 3.64 -11.95 2.49
CA VAL A 128 4.57 -11.81 1.36
C VAL A 128 5.80 -11.01 1.78
N LYS A 129 6.99 -11.41 1.28
CA LYS A 129 8.31 -10.81 1.55
C LYS A 129 9.09 -10.53 0.27
#